data_AF-A0A659SCT6-F1
#
_entry.id   AF-A0A659SCT6-F1
#
_cell.length_a   1.000
_cell.length_b   1.000
_cell.length_c   1.000
_cell.angle_alpha   90.00
_cell.angle_beta   90.00
_cell.angle_gamma   90.00
#
_symmetry.space_group_name_H-M   'P 1'
#
loop_
_entity.id
_entity.type
_entity.pdbx_description
1 polymer ?
#
loop_
_entity_poly.entity_id
_entity_poly.type
_entity_poly.pdbx_seq_one_letter_code
_entity_poly.pdbx_strand_id
1 'polypeptide(L)'
;MAPSIAWKGDMPEGSGFWPTPSRFDVANITTQGYHDEVTFPMIVRGTPPATLSGVLTLSTCSNVCLLTDYPFSVTPTVQNADFAHDYARAMGKVPLRSGLTDSLEVGYRPGELVVTATRAAGGSSPGLCLDARAARASA
;
A
#
# COMPACT_ATOMS: atom_id res chain seq x y z
N MET A 1 -0.25 9.05 -7.41
CA MET A 1 0.97 8.21 -7.46
C MET A 1 1.06 7.47 -6.14
N ALA A 2 1.80 6.36 -6.07
CA ALA A 2 2.06 5.72 -4.77
C ALA A 2 3.20 6.47 -4.05
N PRO A 3 3.14 6.61 -2.71
CA PRO A 3 4.28 7.08 -1.92
C PRO A 3 5.52 6.21 -2.16
N SER A 4 6.70 6.82 -2.18
CA SER A 4 7.97 6.10 -2.41
C SER A 4 9.09 6.62 -1.53
N ILE A 5 10.02 5.74 -1.16
CA ILE A 5 11.22 6.10 -0.41
C ILE A 5 12.44 5.97 -1.32
N ALA A 6 13.17 7.07 -1.50
CA ALA A 6 14.51 7.08 -2.04
C ALA A 6 15.51 6.94 -0.89
N TRP A 7 16.04 5.74 -0.70
CA TRP A 7 17.02 5.45 0.35
C TRP A 7 18.38 6.07 0.04
N LYS A 8 19.11 6.48 1.08
CA LYS A 8 20.52 6.91 0.98
C LYS A 8 21.44 5.75 1.30
N GLY A 9 22.43 5.53 0.43
CA GLY A 9 23.41 4.44 0.57
C GLY A 9 22.85 3.07 0.20
N ASP A 10 23.65 2.03 0.45
CA ASP A 10 23.25 0.65 0.20
C ASP A 10 22.24 0.21 1.25
N MET A 11 20.97 0.28 0.88
CA MET A 11 19.89 -0.25 1.69
C MET A 11 19.56 -1.67 1.24
N PRO A 12 19.47 -2.63 2.17
CA PRO A 12 19.07 -3.96 1.80
C PRO A 12 17.56 -4.00 1.47
N GLU A 13 17.11 -5.10 0.87
CA GLU A 13 15.76 -5.20 0.32
C GLU A 13 14.69 -4.95 1.40
N GLY A 14 13.89 -3.91 1.19
CA GLY A 14 12.75 -3.55 2.02
C GLY A 14 11.44 -4.04 1.40
N SER A 15 10.57 -4.64 2.20
CA SER A 15 9.19 -4.94 1.82
C SER A 15 8.24 -4.01 2.58
N GLY A 16 7.60 -3.11 1.84
CA GLY A 16 6.47 -2.33 2.34
C GLY A 16 5.17 -3.12 2.21
N PHE A 17 4.30 -2.98 3.20
CA PHE A 17 2.96 -3.54 3.18
C PHE A 17 1.93 -2.41 3.07
N TRP A 18 0.96 -2.58 2.18
CA TRP A 18 -0.06 -1.59 1.91
C TRP A 18 -1.33 -1.93 2.71
N PRO A 19 -1.77 -1.05 3.63
CA PRO A 19 -3.09 -1.18 4.25
C PRO A 19 -4.19 -1.16 3.20
N THR A 20 -5.35 -1.75 3.52
CA THR A 20 -6.52 -1.77 2.63
C THR A 20 -6.91 -0.34 2.25
N PRO A 21 -6.84 0.04 0.97
CA PRO A 21 -7.18 1.40 0.55
C PRO A 21 -8.69 1.57 0.43
N SER A 22 -9.11 2.83 0.40
CA SER A 22 -10.46 3.24 0.05
C SER A 22 -10.48 3.84 -1.35
N ARG A 23 -11.67 3.85 -1.97
CA ARG A 23 -11.90 4.50 -3.25
C ARG A 23 -12.58 5.85 -3.03
N PHE A 24 -12.11 6.88 -3.73
CA PHE A 24 -12.66 8.24 -3.64
C PHE A 24 -12.79 8.85 -5.01
N ASP A 25 -13.85 9.63 -5.22
CA ASP A 25 -13.96 10.49 -6.38
C ASP A 25 -13.46 11.88 -6.00
N VAL A 26 -12.32 12.26 -6.59
CA VAL A 26 -11.67 13.54 -6.32
C VAL A 26 -11.38 14.21 -7.66
N ALA A 27 -11.78 15.47 -7.81
CA ALA A 27 -11.67 16.21 -9.09
C ALA A 27 -12.26 15.45 -10.29
N ASN A 28 -13.39 14.74 -10.10
CA ASN A 28 -14.05 13.90 -11.10
C ASN A 28 -13.21 12.71 -11.60
N ILE A 29 -12.20 12.30 -10.83
CA ILE A 29 -11.39 11.11 -11.10
C ILE A 29 -11.53 10.16 -9.91
N THR A 30 -11.81 8.90 -10.20
CA THR A 30 -11.81 7.84 -9.19
C THR A 30 -10.36 7.48 -8.84
N THR A 31 -10.02 7.59 -7.56
CA THR A 31 -8.69 7.33 -7.01
C THR A 31 -8.76 6.23 -5.95
N GLN A 32 -7.62 5.56 -5.72
CA GLN A 32 -7.44 4.57 -4.65
C GLN A 32 -6.39 5.12 -3.69
N GLY A 33 -6.70 5.22 -2.40
CA GLY A 33 -5.80 5.84 -1.43
C GLY A 33 -6.28 5.77 0.01
N TYR A 34 -5.85 6.75 0.81
CA TYR A 34 -6.08 6.82 2.25
C TYR A 34 -6.54 8.23 2.64
N HIS A 35 -7.36 8.33 3.69
CA HIS A 35 -7.77 9.60 4.30
C HIS A 35 -7.45 9.60 5.80
N ASP A 36 -7.43 10.78 6.41
CA ASP A 36 -7.10 11.06 7.82
C ASP A 36 -5.71 10.60 8.27
N GLU A 37 -5.49 9.29 8.39
CA GLU A 37 -4.25 8.69 8.86
C GLU A 37 -4.03 7.31 8.21
N VAL A 38 -2.78 7.04 7.84
CA VAL A 38 -2.35 5.70 7.41
C VAL A 38 -0.97 5.38 7.99
N THR A 39 -0.80 4.14 8.44
CA THR A 39 0.48 3.59 8.90
C THR A 39 0.92 2.50 7.94
N PHE A 40 2.08 2.66 7.31
CA PHE A 40 2.65 1.67 6.39
C PHE A 40 3.67 0.80 7.14
N PRO A 41 3.35 -0.45 7.49
CA PRO A 41 4.34 -1.34 8.06
C PRO A 41 5.38 -1.71 7.00
N MET A 42 6.64 -1.74 7.41
CA MET A 42 7.77 -2.09 6.54
C MET A 42 8.71 -3.07 7.25
N ILE A 43 9.28 -4.00 6.49
CA ILE A 43 10.37 -4.87 6.95
C ILE A 43 11.58 -4.60 6.09
N VAL A 44 12.70 -4.27 6.73
CA VAL A 44 14.02 -4.21 6.10
C VAL A 44 14.74 -5.51 6.45
N ARG A 45 15.11 -6.32 5.44
CA ARG A 45 15.83 -7.58 5.66
C ARG A 45 17.34 -7.36 5.55
N GLY A 46 18.15 -8.26 6.10
CA GLY A 46 19.61 -8.16 6.06
C GLY A 46 20.20 -7.32 7.20
N THR A 47 21.45 -6.88 7.04
CA THR A 47 22.14 -6.03 8.02
C THR A 47 21.92 -4.57 7.65
N PRO A 48 20.99 -3.85 8.30
CA PRO A 48 20.80 -2.43 8.02
C PRO A 48 22.03 -1.63 8.47
N PRO A 49 22.31 -0.46 7.86
CA PRO A 49 23.27 0.49 8.39
C PRO A 49 22.85 0.94 9.79
N ALA A 50 23.80 1.45 10.58
CA ALA A 50 23.53 1.97 11.92
C ALA A 50 22.42 3.05 11.94
N THR A 51 22.30 3.81 10.85
CA THR A 51 21.23 4.78 10.66
C THR A 51 20.61 4.59 9.29
N LEU A 52 19.29 4.41 9.28
CA LEU A 52 18.44 4.36 8.09
C LEU A 52 18.14 5.79 7.67
N SER A 53 18.47 6.19 6.45
CA SER A 53 18.18 7.54 5.95
C SER A 53 17.64 7.50 4.53
N GLY A 54 16.79 8.45 4.20
CA GLY A 54 16.16 8.53 2.88
C GLY A 54 15.33 9.77 2.72
N VAL A 55 14.64 9.85 1.59
CA VAL A 55 13.61 10.86 1.31
C VAL A 55 12.32 10.12 0.99
N LEU A 56 11.27 10.36 1.77
CA LEU A 56 9.92 9.92 1.48
C LEU A 56 9.27 10.96 0.57
N THR A 57 8.96 10.60 -0.67
CA THR A 57 8.10 11.41 -1.53
C THR A 57 6.66 10.95 -1.32
N LEU A 58 5.87 11.82 -0.69
CA LEU A 58 4.45 11.61 -0.43
C LEU A 58 3.62 12.40 -1.43
N SER A 59 2.67 11.72 -2.09
CA SER A 59 1.66 12.40 -2.90
C SER A 59 0.38 12.61 -2.10
N THR A 60 -0.01 13.86 -1.90
CA THR A 60 -1.32 14.22 -1.30
C THR A 60 -2.19 14.82 -2.37
N CYS A 61 -3.44 14.36 -2.46
CA CYS A 61 -4.39 14.83 -3.47
C CYS A 61 -5.66 15.35 -2.81
N SER A 62 -6.03 16.56 -3.17
CA SER A 62 -7.39 17.10 -3.07
C SER A 62 -7.87 17.36 -4.50
N ASN A 63 -8.39 18.55 -4.82
CA ASN A 63 -8.62 18.95 -6.21
C ASN A 63 -7.32 19.08 -7.04
N VAL A 64 -6.16 19.11 -6.39
CA VAL A 64 -4.84 19.06 -7.00
C VAL A 64 -3.98 18.03 -6.27
N CYS A 65 -3.02 17.44 -6.98
CA CYS A 65 -2.05 16.52 -6.39
C CYS A 65 -0.71 17.22 -6.20
N LEU A 66 -0.21 17.22 -4.98
CA LEU A 66 1.10 17.74 -4.61
C LEU A 66 2.02 16.58 -4.26
N LEU A 67 3.28 16.69 -4.69
CA LEU A 67 4.36 15.83 -4.23
C LEU A 67 5.17 16.60 -3.20
N THR A 68 5.41 15.99 -2.05
CA THR A 68 6.22 16.59 -0.99
C THR A 68 7.28 15.60 -0.53
N ASP A 69 8.51 16.08 -0.47
CA ASP A 69 9.68 15.31 -0.06
C ASP A 69 9.93 15.52 1.44
N TYR A 70 9.96 14.41 2.17
CA TYR A 70 10.22 14.35 3.60
C TYR A 70 11.53 13.60 3.83
N PRO A 71 12.67 14.30 4.00
CA PRO A 71 13.91 13.66 4.40
C PRO A 71 13.76 13.09 5.81
N PHE A 72 14.26 11.88 6.03
CA PHE A 72 14.26 11.24 7.34
C PHE A 72 15.60 10.58 7.64
N SER A 73 15.87 10.41 8.94
CA SER A 73 16.99 9.67 9.48
C SER A 73 16.55 9.00 10.78
N VAL A 74 16.69 7.67 10.85
CA VAL A 74 16.25 6.84 11.97
C VAL A 74 17.36 5.88 12.33
N THR A 75 17.83 5.93 13.56
CA THR A 75 18.74 4.92 14.12
C THR A 75 17.90 3.83 14.76
N PRO A 76 17.91 2.58 14.25
CA PRO A 76 17.16 1.50 14.86
C PRO A 76 17.60 1.29 16.30
N THR A 77 16.63 1.23 17.22
CA THR A 77 16.84 0.88 18.62
C THR A 77 16.32 -0.53 18.88
N VAL A 78 16.56 -1.07 20.08
CA VAL A 78 15.96 -2.34 20.49
C VAL A 78 14.43 -2.19 20.46
N GLN A 79 13.74 -3.11 19.78
CA GLN A 79 12.28 -3.11 19.75
C GLN A 79 11.74 -3.25 21.18
N ASN A 80 10.80 -2.38 21.53
CA ASN A 80 10.05 -2.46 22.78
C ASN A 80 8.63 -3.00 22.52
N ALA A 81 7.89 -3.27 23.60
CA ALA A 81 6.53 -3.80 23.51
C ALA A 81 5.59 -2.86 22.72
N ASP A 82 5.78 -1.55 22.83
CA ASP A 82 4.95 -0.55 22.15
C ASP A 82 5.15 -0.61 20.63
N PHE A 83 6.41 -0.66 20.16
CA PHE A 83 6.68 -0.81 18.72
C PHE A 83 6.11 -2.11 18.17
N ALA A 84 6.26 -3.22 18.89
CA ALA A 84 5.70 -4.50 18.48
C ALA A 84 4.16 -4.45 18.40
N HIS A 85 3.52 -3.78 19.36
CA HIS A 85 2.08 -3.55 19.36
C HIS A 85 1.62 -2.69 18.18
N ASP A 86 2.27 -1.55 17.95
CA ASP A 86 1.94 -0.63 16.86
C ASP A 86 2.15 -1.28 15.49
N TYR A 87 3.24 -2.03 15.34
CA TYR A 87 3.51 -2.80 14.12
C TYR A 87 2.43 -3.86 13.88
N ALA A 88 2.03 -4.62 14.91
CA ALA A 88 0.96 -5.61 14.80
C ALA A 88 -0.39 -4.96 14.46
N ARG A 89 -0.70 -3.81 15.05
CA ARG A 89 -1.91 -3.02 14.73
C ARG A 89 -1.91 -2.52 13.28
N ALA A 90 -0.76 -2.07 12.78
CA ALA A 90 -0.62 -1.65 11.39
C ALA A 90 -0.77 -2.85 10.43
N MET A 91 -0.14 -3.99 10.74
CA MET A 91 -0.27 -5.22 9.96
C MET A 91 -1.71 -5.75 9.94
N GLY A 92 -2.49 -5.56 11.00
CA GLY A 92 -3.92 -5.92 11.05
C GLY A 92 -4.81 -5.16 10.07
N LYS A 93 -4.32 -4.04 9.48
CA LYS A 93 -5.02 -3.27 8.43
C LYS A 93 -4.63 -3.70 7.01
N VAL A 94 -3.62 -4.56 6.86
CA VAL A 94 -3.14 -5.07 5.56
C VAL A 94 -4.08 -6.18 5.08
N PRO A 95 -4.50 -6.20 3.79
CA PRO A 95 -5.35 -7.26 3.26
C PRO A 95 -4.74 -8.65 3.45
N LEU A 96 -5.56 -9.59 3.91
CA LEU A 96 -5.17 -10.99 3.95
C LEU A 96 -5.00 -11.53 2.53
N ARG A 97 -4.03 -12.44 2.34
CA ARG A 97 -3.79 -13.09 1.03
C ARG A 97 -4.89 -14.09 0.66
N SER A 98 -5.65 -14.58 1.63
CA SER A 98 -6.69 -15.59 1.44
C SER A 98 -7.77 -15.47 2.53
N GLY A 99 -8.90 -16.15 2.33
CA GLY A 99 -9.98 -16.27 3.32
C GLY A 99 -11.07 -15.20 3.23
N LEU A 100 -10.98 -14.26 2.28
CA LEU A 100 -12.06 -13.29 2.04
C LEU A 100 -13.21 -13.89 1.21
N THR A 101 -12.87 -14.72 0.23
CA THR A 101 -13.78 -15.34 -0.74
C THR A 101 -13.55 -16.84 -0.78
N ASP A 102 -14.58 -17.63 -1.08
CA ASP A 102 -14.50 -19.08 -1.26
C ASP A 102 -14.01 -19.43 -2.67
N SER A 103 -14.45 -18.67 -3.67
CA SER A 103 -13.91 -18.72 -5.02
C SER A 103 -13.69 -17.32 -5.59
N LEU A 104 -12.69 -17.21 -6.46
CA LEU A 104 -12.39 -16.02 -7.23
C LEU A 104 -12.07 -16.45 -8.67
N GLU A 105 -12.90 -16.05 -9.61
CA GLU A 105 -12.75 -16.29 -11.04
C GLU A 105 -12.54 -14.97 -11.76
N VAL A 106 -11.65 -14.98 -12.76
CA VAL A 106 -11.34 -13.82 -13.58
C VAL A 106 -11.52 -14.19 -15.04
N GLY A 107 -12.39 -13.45 -15.72
CA GLY A 107 -12.62 -13.55 -17.16
C GLY A 107 -12.29 -12.26 -17.87
N TYR A 108 -12.08 -12.35 -19.17
CA TYR A 108 -11.93 -11.20 -20.06
C TYR A 108 -12.89 -11.31 -21.23
N ARG A 109 -13.55 -10.20 -21.55
CA ARG A 109 -14.32 -10.00 -22.78
C ARG A 109 -13.79 -8.72 -23.45
N PRO A 110 -14.04 -8.48 -24.74
CA PRO A 110 -13.48 -7.31 -25.43
C PRO A 110 -13.72 -6.01 -24.65
N GLY A 111 -12.65 -5.44 -24.10
CA GLY A 111 -12.68 -4.21 -23.30
C GLY A 111 -13.14 -4.33 -21.84
N GLU A 112 -13.45 -5.54 -21.34
CA GLU A 112 -14.03 -5.74 -20.01
C GLU A 112 -13.29 -6.84 -19.23
N LEU A 113 -12.80 -6.48 -18.04
CA LEU A 113 -12.33 -7.43 -17.03
C LEU A 113 -13.50 -7.83 -16.14
N VAL A 114 -13.88 -9.10 -16.13
CA VAL A 114 -14.96 -9.64 -15.31
C VAL A 114 -14.36 -10.38 -14.13
N VAL A 115 -14.67 -9.94 -12.91
CA VAL A 115 -14.24 -10.60 -11.67
C VAL A 115 -15.45 -11.16 -10.95
N THR A 116 -15.48 -12.47 -10.75
CA THR A 116 -16.54 -13.17 -10.02
C THR A 116 -15.98 -13.69 -8.71
N ALA A 117 -16.41 -13.10 -7.61
CA ALA A 117 -16.03 -13.49 -6.26
C ALA A 117 -17.23 -14.09 -5.53
N THR A 118 -17.09 -15.28 -4.95
CA THR A 118 -18.16 -15.91 -4.17
C THR A 118 -17.78 -15.98 -2.69
N ARG A 119 -18.79 -15.82 -1.83
CA ARG A 119 -18.65 -15.96 -0.38
C ARG A 119 -19.92 -16.56 0.20
N ALA A 120 -19.85 -17.80 0.67
CA ALA A 120 -20.94 -18.62 1.18
C ALA A 120 -21.57 -18.02 2.45
N ALA A 121 -20.77 -17.34 3.27
CA ALA A 121 -21.25 -16.63 4.47
C ALA A 121 -22.13 -15.40 4.15
N GLY A 122 -22.29 -15.04 2.87
CA GLY A 122 -22.96 -13.81 2.45
C GLY A 122 -22.16 -12.54 2.80
N GLY A 123 -22.62 -11.41 2.27
CA GLY A 123 -22.02 -10.11 2.54
C GLY A 123 -22.70 -8.99 1.76
N SER A 124 -22.89 -7.84 2.41
CA SER A 124 -23.44 -6.63 1.81
C SER A 124 -22.32 -5.61 1.55
N SER A 125 -22.26 -5.11 0.31
CA SER A 125 -21.37 -4.04 -0.18
C SER A 125 -19.87 -4.39 -0.32
N PRO A 126 -19.48 -5.32 -1.21
CA PRO A 126 -18.07 -5.58 -1.49
C PRO A 126 -17.39 -4.37 -2.16
N GLY A 127 -16.16 -4.06 -1.74
CA GLY A 127 -15.27 -3.14 -2.42
C GLY A 127 -14.19 -3.88 -3.22
N LEU A 128 -13.85 -3.37 -4.40
CA LEU A 128 -12.76 -3.90 -5.24
C LEU A 128 -11.75 -2.79 -5.57
N CYS A 129 -10.51 -3.00 -5.16
CA CYS A 129 -9.36 -2.15 -5.49
C CYS A 129 -8.44 -2.94 -6.43
N LEU A 130 -8.08 -2.34 -7.57
CA LEU A 130 -7.33 -3.00 -8.64
C LEU A 130 -6.00 -2.29 -8.83
N ASP A 131 -4.92 -3.06 -8.78
CA ASP A 131 -3.60 -2.62 -9.22
C ASP A 131 -3.51 -2.71 -10.74
N ALA A 132 -3.80 -1.61 -11.43
CA ALA A 132 -3.52 -1.50 -12.85
C ALA A 132 -2.01 -1.40 -13.04
N ARG A 133 -1.36 -2.44 -13.55
CA ARG A 133 0.01 -2.30 -14.05
C ARG A 133 -0.03 -1.29 -15.19
N ALA A 134 0.77 -0.23 -15.11
CA ALA A 134 1.05 0.60 -16.28
C ALA A 134 1.56 -0.32 -17.39
N ALA A 135 0.86 -0.38 -18.51
CA ALA A 135 1.38 -1.03 -19.70
C ALA A 135 2.72 -0.38 -20.02
N ARG A 136 3.82 -1.15 -19.98
CA ARG A 136 5.08 -0.71 -20.57
C ARG A 136 4.80 -0.53 -22.05
N ALA A 137 4.64 0.71 -22.50
CA ALA A 137 4.77 1.04 -23.91
C ALA A 137 6.25 0.83 -24.26
N SER A 138 6.57 -0.34 -24.81
CA SER A 138 7.81 -0.55 -25.55
C SER A 138 7.65 0.16 -26.88
N ALA A 139 8.32 1.30 -27.05
CA ALA A 139 8.66 1.86 -28.34
C ALA A 139 10.17 1.69 -28.55
#